data_AF-A0AA39AKK5-F1
#
_entry.id   AF-A0AA39AKK5-F1
#
_cell.length_a   1.000
_cell.length_b   1.000
_cell.length_c   1.000
_cell.angle_alpha   90.00
_cell.angle_beta   90.00
_cell.angle_gamma   90.00
#
_symmetry.space_group_name_H-M   'P 1'
#
loop_
_entity.id
_entity.type
_entity.pdbx_description
1 polymer ?
#
loop_
_entity_poly.entity_id
_entity_poly.type
_entity_poly.pdbx_seq_one_letter_code
_entity_poly.pdbx_strand_id
1 'polypeptide(L)'
;MLPYLRLVALGGTDAFLLESIFRNTIWGHLELPVSRANEELICQVVQDACKSALSGYLTTIEEDEKLKEEGNLHPRLKIAVGVRAGEKKVLQQIDGIFRERERELDQLEYYQERRLKDLGLCGEQGEIIFWESK
;
A
#
# COMPACT_ATOMS: atom_id res chain seq x y z
N MET A 1 -5.62 5.41 -4.30
CA MET A 1 -4.54 4.64 -4.95
C MET A 1 -4.34 3.27 -4.30
N LEU A 2 -4.21 3.18 -2.96
CA LEU A 2 -4.00 1.91 -2.25
C LEU A 2 -4.95 0.75 -2.63
N PRO A 3 -6.27 0.92 -2.78
CA PRO A 3 -7.16 -0.18 -3.18
C PRO A 3 -6.80 -0.78 -4.54
N TYR A 4 -6.33 0.06 -5.44
CA TYR A 4 -5.87 -0.37 -6.75
C TYR A 4 -4.53 -1.12 -6.67
N LEU A 5 -3.59 -0.66 -5.84
CA LEU A 5 -2.33 -1.37 -5.61
C LEU A 5 -2.57 -2.77 -5.00
N ARG A 6 -3.52 -2.87 -4.06
CA ARG A 6 -3.98 -4.14 -3.48
C ARG A 6 -4.57 -5.07 -4.51
N LEU A 7 -5.38 -4.54 -5.43
CA LEU A 7 -5.94 -5.31 -6.54
C LEU A 7 -4.85 -5.80 -7.51
N VAL A 8 -3.87 -4.96 -7.83
CA VAL A 8 -2.75 -5.32 -8.71
C VAL A 8 -1.85 -6.39 -8.07
N ALA A 9 -1.61 -6.29 -6.77
CA ALA A 9 -0.85 -7.26 -5.99
C ALA A 9 -1.68 -8.48 -5.55
N LEU A 10 -2.95 -8.57 -5.95
CA LEU A 10 -3.84 -9.64 -5.52
C LEU A 10 -3.46 -10.94 -6.23
N GLY A 11 -3.24 -12.00 -5.45
CA GLY A 11 -2.85 -13.30 -5.98
C GLY A 11 -2.79 -14.37 -4.90
N GLY A 12 -2.46 -15.59 -5.31
CA GLY A 12 -2.27 -16.72 -4.40
C GLY A 12 -3.44 -16.92 -3.44
N THR A 13 -3.17 -16.80 -2.15
CA THR A 13 -4.15 -17.01 -1.07
C THR A 13 -5.28 -15.99 -1.04
N ASP A 14 -5.12 -14.84 -1.68
CA ASP A 14 -6.12 -13.76 -1.69
C ASP A 14 -7.01 -13.75 -2.94
N ALA A 15 -6.73 -14.64 -3.91
CA ALA A 15 -7.46 -14.70 -5.18
C ALA A 15 -8.94 -15.03 -5.02
N PHE A 16 -9.36 -15.65 -3.90
CA PHE A 16 -10.76 -15.92 -3.60
C PHE A 16 -11.62 -14.65 -3.54
N LEU A 17 -11.04 -13.48 -3.31
CA LEU A 17 -11.76 -12.20 -3.34
C LEU A 17 -12.24 -11.82 -4.74
N LEU A 18 -11.76 -12.50 -5.79
CA LEU A 18 -12.22 -12.32 -7.18
C LEU A 18 -13.43 -13.19 -7.55
N GLU A 19 -13.86 -14.08 -6.65
CA GLU A 19 -15.03 -14.92 -6.88
C GLU A 19 -16.32 -14.09 -6.98
N SER A 20 -17.31 -14.61 -7.72
CA SER A 20 -18.54 -13.86 -8.04
C SER A 20 -19.32 -13.36 -6.82
N ILE A 21 -19.20 -14.05 -5.68
CA ILE A 21 -19.84 -13.66 -4.41
C ILE A 21 -19.33 -12.32 -3.88
N PHE A 22 -18.09 -11.94 -4.19
CA PHE A 22 -17.48 -10.69 -3.75
C PHE A 22 -17.59 -9.58 -4.79
N ARG A 23 -18.15 -9.82 -5.98
CA ARG A 23 -18.14 -8.84 -7.09
C ARG A 23 -18.70 -7.47 -6.71
N ASN A 24 -19.70 -7.45 -5.82
CA ASN A 24 -20.36 -6.22 -5.37
C ASN A 24 -19.73 -5.62 -4.09
N THR A 25 -18.83 -6.34 -3.42
CA THR A 25 -18.23 -5.93 -2.13
C THR A 25 -16.71 -5.83 -2.16
N ILE A 26 -16.05 -6.35 -3.20
CA ILE A 26 -14.60 -6.46 -3.32
C ILE A 26 -13.90 -5.11 -3.13
N TRP A 27 -14.46 -4.03 -3.70
CA TRP A 27 -13.86 -2.71 -3.55
C TRP A 27 -13.83 -2.25 -2.09
N GLY A 28 -14.89 -2.52 -1.33
CA GLY A 28 -14.92 -2.24 0.11
C GLY A 28 -13.91 -3.09 0.89
N HIS A 29 -13.64 -4.33 0.46
CA HIS A 29 -12.58 -5.15 1.05
C HIS A 29 -11.18 -4.62 0.72
N LEU A 30 -10.97 -4.07 -0.48
CA LEU A 30 -9.71 -3.47 -0.95
C LEU A 30 -9.46 -2.07 -0.37
N GLU A 31 -10.47 -1.38 0.15
CA GLU A 31 -10.30 -0.12 0.90
C GLU A 31 -9.54 -0.34 2.21
N LEU A 32 -9.59 -1.57 2.75
CA LEU A 32 -8.85 -2.01 3.92
C LEU A 32 -7.71 -2.98 3.53
N PRO A 33 -6.72 -3.22 4.41
CA PRO A 33 -5.66 -4.20 4.15
C PRO A 33 -6.23 -5.60 3.88
N VAL A 34 -5.71 -6.28 2.85
CA VAL A 34 -6.21 -7.61 2.44
C VAL A 34 -5.53 -8.71 3.26
N SER A 35 -4.21 -8.82 3.11
CA SER A 35 -3.35 -9.76 3.83
C SER A 35 -1.98 -9.12 4.06
N ARG A 36 -1.23 -9.65 5.02
CA ARG A 36 0.14 -9.21 5.28
C ARG A 36 1.02 -9.35 4.04
N ALA A 37 0.92 -10.47 3.33
CA ALA A 37 1.71 -10.74 2.13
C ALA A 37 1.37 -9.77 0.99
N ASN A 38 0.08 -9.43 0.80
CA ASN A 38 -0.33 -8.45 -0.20
C ASN A 38 0.21 -7.05 0.11
N GLU A 39 0.11 -6.60 1.37
CA GLU A 39 0.65 -5.29 1.78
C GLU A 39 2.18 -5.24 1.70
N GLU A 40 2.87 -6.29 2.14
CA GLU A 40 4.33 -6.42 2.04
C GLU A 40 4.80 -6.34 0.59
N LEU A 41 4.13 -7.04 -0.33
CA LEU A 41 4.45 -7.01 -1.76
C LEU A 41 4.27 -5.59 -2.34
N ILE A 42 3.20 -4.89 -1.98
CA ILE A 42 2.99 -3.50 -2.43
C ILE A 42 4.13 -2.60 -1.92
N CYS A 43 4.46 -2.71 -0.63
CA CYS A 43 5.55 -1.92 -0.04
C CYS A 43 6.88 -2.16 -0.77
N GLN A 44 7.24 -3.42 -1.03
CA GLN A 44 8.46 -3.76 -1.75
C GLN A 44 8.45 -3.20 -3.17
N VAL A 45 7.39 -3.45 -3.94
CA VAL A 45 7.30 -3.01 -5.34
C VAL A 45 7.36 -1.48 -5.46
N VAL A 46 6.67 -0.75 -4.59
CA VAL A 46 6.69 0.72 -4.64
C VAL A 46 8.06 1.27 -4.23
N GLN A 47 8.67 0.74 -3.16
CA GLN A 47 10.00 1.17 -2.74
C GLN A 47 11.05 0.88 -3.82
N ASP A 48 11.02 -0.29 -4.44
CA ASP A 48 11.97 -0.66 -5.49
C ASP A 48 11.77 0.17 -6.76
N ALA A 49 10.52 0.48 -7.13
CA ALA A 49 10.22 1.41 -8.20
C ALA A 49 10.75 2.82 -7.89
N CYS A 50 10.60 3.31 -6.65
CA CYS A 50 11.14 4.60 -6.24
C CYS A 50 12.67 4.62 -6.28
N LYS A 51 13.34 3.59 -5.76
CA LYS A 51 14.81 3.45 -5.82
C LYS A 51 15.32 3.39 -7.26
N SER A 52 14.65 2.61 -8.12
CA SER A 52 15.01 2.51 -9.54
C SER A 52 14.75 3.81 -10.30
N ALA A 53 13.70 4.56 -9.97
CA ALA A 53 13.46 5.86 -10.58
C ALA A 53 14.49 6.89 -10.12
N LEU A 54 14.85 6.90 -8.83
CA LEU A 54 15.86 7.78 -8.26
C LEU A 54 17.26 7.54 -8.84
N SER A 55 17.64 6.28 -9.08
CA SER A 55 18.94 5.96 -9.70
C SER A 55 19.05 6.38 -11.17
N GLY A 56 17.93 6.69 -11.82
CA GLY A 56 17.91 7.22 -13.18
C GLY A 56 18.34 8.68 -13.30
N TYR A 57 18.41 9.44 -12.19
CA TYR A 57 18.87 10.83 -12.20
C TYR A 57 20.39 10.90 -12.12
N LEU A 58 20.98 11.76 -12.96
CA LEU A 58 22.44 11.98 -12.99
C LEU A 58 22.95 12.91 -11.88
N THR A 59 22.06 13.62 -11.20
CA THR A 59 22.41 14.56 -10.12
C THR A 59 21.68 14.23 -8.83
N THR A 60 22.23 14.63 -7.69
CA THR A 60 21.57 14.54 -6.38
C THR A 60 20.64 15.72 -6.12
N ILE A 61 19.83 15.67 -5.06
CA ILE A 61 18.95 16.79 -4.70
C ILE A 61 19.79 18.00 -4.26
N GLU A 62 20.85 17.74 -3.52
CA GLU A 62 21.78 18.75 -2.99
C GLU A 62 22.48 19.50 -4.14
N GLU A 63 22.94 18.78 -5.16
CA GLU A 63 23.53 19.37 -6.36
C GLU A 63 22.53 20.28 -7.10
N ASP A 64 21.28 19.85 -7.21
CA ASP A 64 20.25 20.64 -7.89
C ASP A 64 19.82 21.88 -7.11
N GLU A 65 19.73 21.80 -5.78
CA GLU A 65 19.44 22.97 -4.96
C GLU A 65 20.60 23.96 -4.99
N LYS A 66 21.85 23.49 -4.92
CA LYS A 66 23.03 24.34 -5.08
C LYS A 66 23.03 25.06 -6.44
N LEU A 67 22.71 24.36 -7.53
CA LEU A 67 22.58 24.97 -8.86
C LEU A 67 21.46 26.04 -8.92
N LYS A 68 20.39 25.87 -8.14
CA LYS A 68 19.32 26.88 -8.03
C LYS A 68 19.76 28.10 -7.20
N GLU A 69 20.56 27.88 -6.16
CA GLU A 69 21.09 28.92 -5.27
C GLU A 69 22.16 29.79 -5.93
N GLU A 70 23.05 29.20 -6.73
CA GLU A 70 24.12 29.91 -7.47
C GLU A 70 23.57 31.01 -8.40
N GLY A 71 22.30 30.89 -8.81
CA GLY A 71 21.65 31.85 -9.69
C GLY A 71 22.26 31.85 -11.09
N ASN A 72 21.69 32.62 -12.02
CA ASN A 72 22.21 32.78 -13.39
C ASN A 72 22.06 31.56 -14.33
N LEU A 73 21.06 30.70 -14.11
CA LEU A 73 20.71 29.61 -15.03
C LEU A 73 19.92 30.13 -16.24
N HIS A 74 20.23 29.59 -17.43
CA HIS A 74 19.38 29.77 -18.61
C HIS A 74 17.93 29.33 -18.31
N PRO A 75 16.88 30.01 -18.80
CA PRO A 75 15.49 29.74 -18.41
C PRO A 75 15.06 28.27 -18.53
N ARG A 76 15.47 27.59 -19.60
CA ARG A 76 15.18 26.15 -19.81
C ARG A 76 15.88 25.26 -18.78
N LEU A 77 17.12 25.60 -18.41
CA LEU A 77 17.89 24.85 -17.41
C LEU A 77 17.27 25.05 -16.02
N LYS A 78 16.85 26.26 -15.69
CA LYS A 78 16.13 26.56 -14.44
C LYS A 78 14.88 25.69 -14.29
N ILE A 79 14.10 25.53 -15.36
CA ILE A 79 12.92 24.64 -15.37
C ILE A 79 13.35 23.19 -15.16
N ALA A 80 14.33 22.69 -15.92
CA ALA A 80 14.79 21.31 -15.83
C ALA A 80 15.30 20.94 -14.43
N VAL A 81 16.12 21.81 -13.82
CA VAL A 81 16.63 21.64 -12.45
C VAL A 81 15.48 21.67 -11.44
N GLY A 82 14.52 22.59 -11.61
CA GLY A 82 13.34 22.68 -10.74
C GLY A 82 12.46 21.43 -10.78
N VAL A 83 12.16 20.92 -11.98
CA VAL A 83 11.34 19.72 -12.18
C VAL A 83 12.01 18.50 -11.57
N ARG A 84 13.26 18.20 -11.97
CA ARG A 84 13.94 16.99 -11.51
C ARG A 84 14.22 16.99 -10.00
N ALA A 85 14.49 18.15 -9.40
CA ALA A 85 14.63 18.26 -7.94
C ALA A 85 13.30 17.99 -7.23
N GLY A 86 12.20 18.51 -7.77
CA GLY A 86 10.85 18.24 -7.27
C GLY A 86 10.47 16.77 -7.36
N GLU A 87 10.69 16.15 -8.51
CA GLU A 87 10.41 14.72 -8.73
C GLU A 87 11.20 13.84 -7.76
N LYS A 88 12.51 14.09 -7.59
CA LYS A 88 13.33 13.35 -6.61
C LYS A 88 12.82 13.47 -5.17
N LYS A 89 12.40 14.67 -4.74
CA LYS A 89 11.82 14.86 -3.40
C LYS A 89 10.52 14.08 -3.21
N VAL A 90 9.64 14.10 -4.22
CA VAL A 90 8.38 13.33 -4.18
C VAL A 90 8.66 11.83 -4.17
N LEU A 91 9.61 11.34 -4.96
CA LEU A 91 10.02 9.93 -4.96
C LEU A 91 10.57 9.50 -3.59
N GLN A 92 11.42 10.31 -2.96
CA GLN A 92 11.91 10.05 -1.59
C GLN A 92 10.77 10.06 -0.55
N GLN A 93 9.81 10.97 -0.69
CA GLN A 93 8.64 11.02 0.19
C GLN A 93 7.78 9.76 0.05
N ILE A 94 7.53 9.30 -1.18
CA ILE A 94 6.77 8.07 -1.44
C ILE A 94 7.50 6.86 -0.85
N ASP A 95 8.81 6.73 -1.09
CA ASP A 95 9.64 5.66 -0.50
C ASP A 95 9.54 5.69 1.04
N GLY A 96 9.62 6.87 1.65
CA GLY A 96 9.46 7.06 3.09
C GLY A 96 8.10 6.58 3.62
N ILE A 97 6.99 6.96 2.96
CA ILE A 97 5.63 6.53 3.34
C ILE A 97 5.51 5.00 3.31
N PHE A 98 6.03 4.35 2.27
CA PHE A 98 5.93 2.89 2.16
C PHE A 98 6.90 2.14 3.09
N ARG A 99 8.04 2.74 3.46
CA ARG A 99 8.91 2.20 4.52
C ARG A 99 8.27 2.26 5.90
N GLU A 100 7.56 3.35 6.21
CA GLU A 100 6.82 3.47 7.47
C GLU A 100 5.70 2.43 7.51
N ARG A 101 4.93 2.32 6.42
CA ARG A 101 3.90 1.29 6.26
C ARG A 101 4.44 -0.14 6.40
N GLU A 102 5.62 -0.43 5.87
CA GLU A 102 6.29 -1.73 6.02
C GLU A 102 6.59 -2.07 7.48
N ARG A 103 6.94 -1.07 8.32
CA ARG A 103 7.15 -1.27 9.77
C ARG A 103 5.87 -1.53 10.54
N GLU A 104 4.75 -1.07 10.01
CA GLU A 104 3.42 -1.20 10.64
C GLU A 104 2.66 -2.45 10.17
N LEU A 105 3.25 -3.30 9.31
CA LEU A 105 2.56 -4.46 8.73
C LEU A 105 1.89 -5.37 9.78
N ASP A 106 2.55 -5.63 10.91
CA ASP A 106 2.01 -6.50 11.94
C ASP A 106 0.96 -5.81 12.85
N GLN A 107 0.73 -4.50 12.66
CA GLN A 107 -0.27 -3.71 13.39
C GLN A 107 -1.56 -3.52 12.59
N LEU A 108 -1.55 -3.87 11.30
CA LEU A 108 -2.70 -3.73 10.42
C LEU A 108 -3.68 -4.87 10.64
N GLU A 109 -4.97 -4.54 10.68
CA GLU A 109 -6.03 -5.53 10.72
C GLU A 109 -6.39 -6.00 9.29
N TYR A 110 -6.23 -7.30 9.02
CA TYR A 110 -6.43 -7.90 7.70
C TYR A 110 -7.82 -8.50 7.49
N TYR A 111 -8.12 -8.95 6.27
CA TYR A 111 -9.43 -9.51 5.91
C TYR A 111 -9.88 -10.64 6.85
N GLN A 112 -8.97 -11.57 7.16
CA GLN A 112 -9.30 -12.72 8.03
C GLN A 112 -9.62 -12.27 9.46
N GLU A 113 -8.85 -11.34 10.02
CA GLU A 113 -9.09 -10.79 11.36
C GLU A 113 -10.44 -10.07 11.43
N ARG A 114 -10.73 -9.20 10.45
CA ARG A 114 -12.01 -8.48 10.38
C ARG A 114 -13.21 -9.43 10.31
N ARG A 115 -13.07 -10.55 9.60
CA ARG A 115 -14.13 -11.56 9.48
C ARG A 115 -14.43 -12.27 10.80
N LEU A 116 -13.44 -12.36 11.69
CA LEU A 116 -13.55 -13.04 12.99
C LEU A 116 -13.97 -12.10 14.13
N LYS A 117 -14.19 -10.81 13.87
CA LYS A 117 -14.64 -9.86 14.90
C LYS A 117 -15.97 -10.26 15.54
N ASP A 118 -16.90 -10.74 14.72
CA ASP A 118 -18.27 -11.04 15.14
C ASP A 118 -18.52 -12.54 15.29
N LEU A 119 -17.59 -13.26 15.92
CA LEU A 119 -17.71 -14.72 16.13
C LEU A 119 -18.73 -15.12 17.21
N GLY A 120 -19.08 -14.22 18.13
CA GLY A 120 -20.04 -14.51 19.20
C GLY A 120 -19.60 -15.62 20.17
N LEU A 121 -18.29 -15.81 20.38
CA LEU A 121 -17.75 -16.90 21.22
C LEU A 121 -18.26 -16.90 22.67
N CYS A 122 -18.57 -15.72 23.20
CA CYS A 122 -19.12 -15.53 24.55
C CYS A 122 -20.59 -15.09 24.48
N GLY A 123 -21.41 -15.81 23.73
CA GLY A 123 -22.85 -15.60 23.65
C GLY A 123 -23.62 -16.17 24.83
N GLU A 124 -24.95 -16.07 24.78
CA GLU A 124 -25.82 -16.73 25.75
C GLU A 124 -25.72 -18.26 25.64
N GLN A 125 -25.97 -18.95 26.75
CA GLN A 125 -26.01 -20.41 26.76
C GLN A 125 -27.16 -20.89 25.86
N GLY A 126 -26.84 -21.41 24.68
CA GLY A 126 -27.85 -21.91 23.73
C GLY A 126 -28.70 -23.01 24.34
N GLU A 127 -29.96 -23.12 23.90
CA GLU A 127 -30.86 -24.20 24.31
C GLU A 127 -30.24 -25.56 23.96
N ILE A 128 -30.27 -26.49 24.92
CA ILE A 128 -29.89 -27.88 24.67
C ILE A 128 -30.99 -28.50 23.81
N ILE A 129 -30.78 -28.59 22.50
CA ILE A 129 -31.71 -29.26 21.60
C ILE A 129 -31.55 -30.78 21.79
N PHE A 130 -32.46 -31.38 22.55
CA PHE A 130 -32.60 -32.84 22.61
C PHE A 130 -33.23 -33.34 21.31
N TRP A 131 -32.45 -34.04 20.49
CA TRP A 131 -32.95 -34.80 19.35
C TRP A 131 -33.64 -36.09 19.85
N GLU A 132 -34.85 -35.98 20.39
CA GLU A 132 -35.70 -37.16 20.58
C GLU A 132 -36.46 -37.45 19.28
N SER A 133 -36.09 -38.55 18.62
CA SER A 133 -36.86 -39.15 17.53
C SER A 133 -38.16 -39.72 18.09
N LYS A 134 -39.31 -39.25 17.59
CA LYS A 134 -40.61 -39.90 17.81
C LYS A 134 -40.69 -41.25 17.09
#